data_AF-A0A420CGW2-F1
#
_entry.id   AF-A0A420CGW2-F1
#
_cell.length_a   1.000
_cell.length_b   1.000
_cell.length_c   1.000
_cell.angle_alpha   90.00
_cell.angle_beta   90.00
_cell.angle_gamma   90.00
#
_symmetry.space_group_name_H-M   'P 1'
#
loop_
_entity.id
_entity.type
_entity.pdbx_description
1 polymer ?
#
loop_
_entity_poly.entity_id
_entity_poly.type
_entity_poly.pdbx_seq_one_letter_code
_entity_poly.pdbx_strand_id
1 'polypeptide(L)'
;MPQELTAFGTETTLALSSIVIRLLVALACGAAIGFEREWRSHAAGLRTHILVCLSAAIVAILTIEIAHHPAFDGEEVRIDPLRLVEAVTAGVAFLAAGMIVYAKGRVTGLTTGAGLWFAGSIGLSCGLGFWQIGLIATGFALSVLWLVNLLENRIPSRTDDR
;
A
#
# COMPACT_ATOMS: atom_id res chain seq x y z
N MET A 1 -35.96 -1.47 11.74
CA MET A 1 -35.13 -0.24 11.75
C MET A 1 -35.87 0.86 11.00
N PRO A 2 -35.74 2.16 11.37
CA PRO A 2 -36.42 3.25 10.66
C PRO A 2 -35.88 3.38 9.23
N GLN A 3 -36.77 3.50 8.24
CA GLN A 3 -36.46 3.55 6.80
C GLN A 3 -35.51 4.70 6.39
N GLU A 4 -35.37 5.75 7.21
CA GLU A 4 -34.50 6.88 6.92
C GLU A 4 -33.02 6.58 7.16
N LEU A 5 -32.68 5.69 8.12
CA LEU A 5 -31.28 5.29 8.36
C LEU A 5 -30.74 4.37 7.27
N THR A 6 -31.61 3.54 6.68
CA THR A 6 -31.29 2.72 5.50
C THR A 6 -31.12 3.56 4.23
N ALA A 7 -31.51 4.84 4.24
CA ALA A 7 -31.28 5.76 3.13
C ALA A 7 -29.88 6.41 3.16
N PHE A 8 -29.16 6.36 4.29
CA PHE A 8 -27.82 6.96 4.43
C PHE A 8 -26.67 5.99 4.18
N GLY A 9 -26.86 4.68 4.37
CA GLY A 9 -25.80 3.68 4.27
C GLY A 9 -26.24 2.45 3.48
N THR A 10 -25.36 1.99 2.58
CA THR A 10 -25.48 0.69 1.90
C THR A 10 -25.02 -0.42 2.83
N GLU A 11 -25.76 -1.53 2.87
CA GLU A 11 -25.29 -2.73 3.59
C GLU A 11 -24.04 -3.30 2.91
N THR A 12 -23.04 -3.67 3.71
CA THR A 12 -21.80 -4.26 3.21
C THR A 12 -21.94 -5.78 3.11
N THR A 13 -21.45 -6.33 2.01
CA THR A 13 -21.35 -7.77 1.77
C THR A 13 -20.37 -8.41 2.74
N LEU A 14 -19.21 -7.77 2.97
CA LEU A 14 -18.26 -8.22 3.98
C LEU A 14 -18.75 -7.83 5.37
N ALA A 15 -18.56 -8.74 6.33
CA ALA A 15 -18.78 -8.42 7.73
C ALA A 15 -17.86 -7.25 8.16
N LEU A 16 -18.41 -6.31 8.91
CA LEU A 16 -17.66 -5.14 9.40
C LEU A 16 -16.38 -5.54 10.15
N SER A 17 -16.41 -6.64 10.90
CA SER A 17 -15.23 -7.19 11.58
C SER A 17 -14.12 -7.58 10.61
N SER A 18 -14.45 -8.19 9.46
CA SER A 18 -13.48 -8.53 8.41
C SER A 18 -12.88 -7.27 7.81
N ILE A 19 -13.70 -6.26 7.51
CA ILE A 19 -13.24 -4.97 6.98
C ILE A 19 -12.24 -4.33 7.96
N VAL A 20 -12.61 -4.23 9.24
CA VAL A 20 -11.76 -3.65 10.29
C VAL A 20 -10.45 -4.41 10.43
N ILE A 21 -10.48 -5.74 10.48
CA ILE A 21 -9.26 -6.56 10.59
C ILE A 21 -8.34 -6.35 9.38
N ARG A 22 -8.88 -6.36 8.15
CA ARG A 22 -8.08 -6.13 6.93
C ARG A 22 -7.40 -4.76 6.94
N LEU A 23 -8.12 -3.72 7.37
CA LEU A 23 -7.59 -2.37 7.50
C LEU A 23 -6.55 -2.25 8.63
N LEU A 24 -6.76 -2.90 9.76
CA LEU A 24 -5.80 -2.93 10.86
C LEU A 24 -4.49 -3.63 10.46
N VAL A 25 -4.57 -4.74 9.72
CA VAL A 25 -3.38 -5.42 9.19
C VAL A 25 -2.66 -4.52 8.18
N ALA A 26 -3.39 -3.89 7.25
CA ALA A 26 -2.80 -2.95 6.29
C ALA A 26 -2.10 -1.78 7.00
N LEU A 27 -2.75 -1.22 8.03
CA LEU A 27 -2.19 -0.16 8.87
C LEU A 27 -0.90 -0.63 9.55
N ALA A 28 -0.91 -1.80 10.19
CA ALA A 28 0.25 -2.34 10.88
C ALA A 28 1.43 -2.59 9.92
N CYS A 29 1.17 -3.17 8.74
CA CYS A 29 2.20 -3.41 7.74
C CYS A 29 2.77 -2.10 7.18
N GLY A 30 1.90 -1.14 6.83
CA GLY A 30 2.31 0.18 6.37
C GLY A 30 3.10 0.94 7.43
N ALA A 31 2.71 0.81 8.69
CA ALA A 31 3.41 1.39 9.83
C ALA A 31 4.79 0.77 10.02
N ALA A 32 4.93 -0.54 9.92
CA ALA A 32 6.21 -1.23 10.10
C ALA A 32 7.25 -0.79 9.05
N ILE A 33 6.87 -0.74 7.77
CA ILE A 33 7.75 -0.26 6.70
C ILE A 33 8.02 1.23 6.89
N GLY A 34 6.97 2.03 7.08
CA GLY A 34 7.08 3.48 7.19
C GLY A 34 7.91 3.94 8.38
N PHE A 35 7.88 3.21 9.50
CA PHE A 35 8.69 3.48 10.69
C PHE A 35 10.18 3.34 10.38
N GLU A 36 10.59 2.22 9.77
CA GLU A 36 11.98 2.00 9.35
C GLU A 36 12.46 3.11 8.39
N ARG A 37 11.58 3.54 7.48
CA ARG A 37 11.87 4.60 6.50
C ARG A 37 12.02 5.97 7.16
N GLU A 38 11.15 6.32 8.10
CA GLU A 38 11.20 7.60 8.83
C GLU A 38 12.40 7.66 9.78
N TRP A 39 12.67 6.55 10.49
CA TRP A 39 13.85 6.43 11.37
C TRP A 39 15.16 6.71 10.63
N ARG A 40 15.22 6.34 9.35
CA ARG A 40 16.38 6.56 8.48
C ARG A 40 16.30 7.83 7.64
N SER A 41 15.41 8.76 7.99
CA SER A 41 15.29 10.08 7.35
C SER A 41 15.05 10.02 5.84
N HIS A 42 14.35 8.99 5.36
CA HIS A 42 13.95 8.94 3.95
C HIS A 42 12.76 9.86 3.67
N ALA A 43 12.68 10.33 2.43
CA ALA A 43 11.71 11.35 2.00
C ALA A 43 10.23 10.96 2.21
N ALA A 44 9.89 9.67 2.12
CA ALA A 44 8.58 9.17 2.54
C ALA A 44 8.75 8.26 3.75
N GLY A 45 8.11 8.64 4.85
CA GLY A 45 8.20 7.98 6.16
C GLY A 45 6.90 7.28 6.57
N LEU A 46 6.60 7.29 7.87
CA LEU A 46 5.50 6.53 8.47
C LEU A 46 4.13 6.89 7.90
N ARG A 47 3.79 8.19 7.92
CA ARG A 47 2.48 8.69 7.49
C ARG A 47 2.19 8.29 6.04
N THR A 48 3.17 8.43 5.16
CA THR A 48 3.00 8.12 3.73
C THR A 48 2.74 6.64 3.49
N HIS A 49 3.53 5.75 4.11
CA HIS A 49 3.36 4.30 3.90
C HIS A 49 2.06 3.78 4.52
N ILE A 50 1.64 4.29 5.69
CA ILE A 50 0.34 3.96 6.28
C ILE A 50 -0.80 4.35 5.34
N LEU A 51 -0.80 5.60 4.84
CA LEU A 51 -1.85 6.10 3.97
C LEU A 51 -1.92 5.34 2.64
N VAL A 52 -0.77 4.99 2.05
CA VAL A 52 -0.72 4.20 0.81
C VAL A 52 -1.25 2.78 1.02
N CYS A 53 -0.81 2.10 2.09
CA CYS A 53 -1.33 0.76 2.45
C CYS A 53 -2.85 0.79 2.69
N LEU A 54 -3.34 1.72 3.51
CA LEU A 54 -4.76 1.85 3.82
C LEU A 54 -5.58 2.19 2.58
N SER A 55 -5.11 3.12 1.75
CA SER A 55 -5.79 3.49 0.50
C SER A 55 -5.95 2.28 -0.42
N ALA A 56 -4.87 1.53 -0.67
CA ALA A 56 -4.93 0.33 -1.50
C ALA A 56 -5.86 -0.76 -0.91
N ALA A 57 -5.86 -0.92 0.42
CA ALA A 57 -6.77 -1.85 1.09
C ALA A 57 -8.24 -1.43 0.96
N ILE A 58 -8.53 -0.14 1.12
CA ILE A 58 -9.88 0.43 0.96
C ILE A 58 -10.37 0.23 -0.48
N VAL A 59 -9.55 0.56 -1.49
CA VAL A 59 -9.93 0.37 -2.91
C VAL A 59 -10.23 -1.09 -3.22
N ALA A 60 -9.44 -2.02 -2.68
CA ALA A 60 -9.69 -3.45 -2.82
C ALA A 60 -10.99 -3.90 -2.14
N ILE A 61 -11.27 -3.44 -0.92
CA ILE A 61 -12.53 -3.72 -0.20
C ILE A 61 -13.72 -3.16 -0.98
N LEU A 62 -13.64 -1.90 -1.43
CA LEU A 62 -14.70 -1.26 -2.22
C LEU A 62 -14.97 -2.01 -3.53
N THR A 63 -13.94 -2.58 -4.15
CA THR A 63 -14.11 -3.40 -5.37
C THR A 63 -14.90 -4.67 -5.07
N ILE A 64 -14.63 -5.33 -3.93
CA ILE A 64 -15.43 -6.50 -3.50
C ILE A 64 -16.87 -6.09 -3.23
N GLU A 65 -17.09 -4.97 -2.54
CA GLU A 65 -18.44 -4.47 -2.23
C GLU A 65 -19.22 -4.12 -3.50
N ILE A 66 -18.62 -3.37 -4.42
CA ILE A 66 -19.22 -3.04 -5.72
C ILE A 66 -19.55 -4.32 -6.49
N ALA A 67 -18.71 -5.34 -6.40
CA ALA A 67 -18.90 -6.59 -7.13
C ALA A 67 -20.06 -7.47 -6.67
N HIS A 68 -20.49 -7.30 -5.44
CA HIS A 68 -21.60 -8.06 -4.87
C HIS A 68 -22.82 -7.19 -4.61
N HIS A 69 -22.77 -5.91 -4.97
CA HIS A 69 -23.86 -4.98 -4.69
C HIS A 69 -24.96 -5.11 -5.76
N PRO A 70 -26.23 -5.33 -5.39
CA PRO A 70 -27.33 -5.64 -6.31
C PRO A 70 -27.56 -4.61 -7.42
N ALA A 71 -27.23 -3.34 -7.19
CA ALA A 71 -27.34 -2.28 -8.20
C ALA A 71 -26.40 -2.48 -9.40
N PHE A 72 -25.40 -3.36 -9.29
CA PHE A 72 -24.43 -3.66 -10.33
C PHE A 72 -24.58 -5.09 -10.87
N ASP A 73 -25.62 -5.83 -10.50
CA ASP A 73 -25.83 -7.27 -10.80
C ASP A 73 -26.39 -7.52 -12.23
N GLY A 74 -26.24 -6.55 -13.14
CA GLY A 74 -26.69 -6.68 -14.53
C GLY A 74 -25.73 -7.52 -15.39
N GLU A 75 -26.26 -8.22 -16.41
CA GLU A 75 -25.50 -9.13 -17.31
C GLU A 75 -24.25 -8.51 -17.98
N GLU A 76 -24.11 -7.18 -18.01
CA GLU A 76 -22.98 -6.47 -18.60
C GLU A 76 -21.86 -6.08 -17.62
N VAL A 77 -22.06 -6.18 -16.31
CA VAL A 77 -21.04 -5.76 -15.33
C VAL A 77 -20.07 -6.89 -15.04
N ARG A 78 -19.12 -7.10 -15.95
CA ARG A 78 -18.02 -8.04 -15.75
C ARG A 78 -16.91 -7.39 -14.94
N ILE A 79 -16.83 -7.71 -13.66
CA ILE A 79 -15.75 -7.21 -12.80
C ILE A 79 -14.50 -8.04 -13.04
N ASP A 80 -13.47 -7.36 -13.51
CA ASP A 80 -12.16 -7.92 -13.75
C ASP A 80 -11.22 -7.52 -12.60
N PRO A 81 -10.82 -8.46 -11.73
CA PRO A 81 -9.88 -8.20 -10.64
C PRO A 81 -8.55 -7.63 -11.11
N LEU A 82 -8.15 -7.88 -12.37
CA LEU A 82 -6.92 -7.34 -12.92
C LEU A 82 -6.98 -5.82 -13.07
N ARG A 83 -8.15 -5.26 -13.41
CA ARG A 83 -8.36 -3.80 -13.52
C ARG A 83 -8.16 -3.09 -12.18
N LEU A 84 -8.51 -3.73 -11.07
CA LEU A 84 -8.21 -3.22 -9.72
C LEU A 84 -6.70 -3.15 -9.49
N VAL A 85 -5.99 -4.25 -9.78
CA VAL A 85 -4.54 -4.32 -9.61
C VAL A 85 -3.85 -3.28 -10.49
N GLU A 86 -4.29 -3.11 -11.73
CA GLU A 86 -3.80 -2.09 -12.66
C GLU A 86 -4.04 -0.67 -12.11
N ALA A 87 -5.26 -0.37 -11.67
CA ALA A 87 -5.62 0.96 -11.17
C ALA A 87 -4.82 1.37 -9.93
N VAL A 88 -4.69 0.47 -8.96
CA VAL A 88 -3.89 0.73 -7.76
C VAL A 88 -2.41 0.82 -8.10
N THR A 89 -1.90 -0.08 -8.95
CA THR A 89 -0.50 -0.04 -9.39
C THR A 89 -0.18 1.27 -10.10
N ALA A 90 -1.04 1.75 -10.99
CA ALA A 90 -0.88 3.02 -11.68
C ALA A 90 -0.93 4.21 -10.72
N GLY A 91 -1.89 4.24 -9.79
CA GLY A 91 -2.01 5.31 -8.80
C GLY A 91 -0.80 5.41 -7.88
N VAL A 92 -0.27 4.27 -7.43
CA VAL A 92 0.93 4.24 -6.58
C VAL A 92 2.20 4.54 -7.39
N ALA A 93 2.28 4.07 -8.64
CA ALA A 93 3.39 4.41 -9.54
C ALA A 93 3.47 5.92 -9.80
N PHE A 94 2.32 6.59 -9.91
CA PHE A 94 2.27 8.05 -10.03
C PHE A 94 2.86 8.75 -8.79
N LEU A 95 2.47 8.33 -7.58
CA LEU A 95 3.05 8.86 -6.34
C LEU A 95 4.56 8.56 -6.24
N ALA A 96 4.97 7.34 -6.59
CA ALA A 96 6.36 6.92 -6.59
C ALA A 96 7.22 7.74 -7.57
N ALA A 97 6.71 8.00 -8.78
CA ALA A 97 7.38 8.84 -9.76
C ALA A 97 7.56 10.27 -9.24
N GLY A 98 6.57 10.82 -8.53
CA GLY A 98 6.67 12.13 -7.87
C GLY A 98 7.78 12.25 -6.82
N MET A 99 8.28 11.12 -6.31
CA MET A 99 9.40 11.09 -5.35
C MET A 99 10.78 11.00 -6.02
N ILE A 100 10.84 10.67 -7.31
CA ILE A 100 12.10 10.50 -8.03
C ILE A 100 12.52 11.85 -8.60
N VAL A 101 13.68 12.35 -8.14
CA VAL A 101 14.19 13.67 -8.54
C VAL A 101 15.62 13.53 -9.05
N TYR A 102 15.91 14.17 -10.18
CA TYR A 102 17.27 14.35 -10.69
C TYR A 102 17.83 15.70 -10.26
N ALA A 103 18.88 15.70 -9.45
CA ALA A 103 19.52 16.92 -8.97
C ALA A 103 21.04 16.75 -8.92
N LYS A 104 21.78 17.78 -9.37
CA LYS A 104 23.26 17.81 -9.36
C LYS A 104 23.92 16.56 -9.95
N GLY A 105 23.39 16.07 -11.07
CA GLY A 105 23.94 14.89 -11.76
C GLY A 105 23.57 13.53 -11.15
N ARG A 106 22.73 13.49 -10.11
CA ARG A 106 22.35 12.26 -9.39
C ARG A 106 20.83 12.09 -9.32
N VAL A 107 20.36 10.86 -9.45
CA VAL A 107 18.96 10.48 -9.20
C VAL A 107 18.79 10.17 -7.71
N THR A 108 17.76 10.73 -7.08
CA THR A 108 17.38 10.45 -5.68
C THR A 108 15.94 9.97 -5.61
N GLY A 109 15.59 9.31 -4.50
CA GLY A 109 14.21 8.89 -4.25
C GLY A 109 13.76 7.56 -4.88
N LEU A 110 14.61 6.88 -5.66
CA LEU A 110 14.30 5.58 -6.28
C LEU A 110 13.80 4.55 -5.26
N THR A 111 14.54 4.33 -4.16
CA THR A 111 14.16 3.38 -3.11
C THR A 111 12.89 3.82 -2.36
N THR A 112 12.65 5.13 -2.25
CA THR A 112 11.42 5.64 -1.68
C THR A 112 10.23 5.33 -2.58
N GLY A 113 10.34 5.57 -3.88
CA GLY A 113 9.31 5.20 -4.85
C GLY A 113 9.04 3.70 -4.86
N ALA A 114 10.09 2.87 -4.87
CA ALA A 114 9.96 1.41 -4.77
C ALA A 114 9.25 0.98 -3.47
N GLY A 115 9.57 1.61 -2.33
CA GLY A 115 8.90 1.36 -1.05
C GLY A 115 7.41 1.71 -1.07
N LEU A 116 7.04 2.82 -1.70
CA LEU A 116 5.64 3.20 -1.88
C LEU A 116 4.89 2.20 -2.75
N TRP A 117 5.47 1.78 -3.88
CA TRP A 117 4.88 0.74 -4.73
C TRP A 117 4.65 -0.55 -3.95
N PHE A 118 5.67 -1.00 -3.21
CA PHE A 118 5.57 -2.20 -2.41
C PHE A 118 4.51 -2.11 -1.31
N ALA A 119 4.38 -0.95 -0.63
CA ALA A 119 3.31 -0.69 0.33
C ALA A 119 1.92 -0.77 -0.32
N GLY A 120 1.75 -0.24 -1.53
CA GLY A 120 0.52 -0.37 -2.30
C GLY A 120 0.13 -1.82 -2.54
N SER A 121 1.08 -2.68 -2.94
CA SER A 121 0.86 -4.11 -3.14
C SER A 121 0.49 -4.85 -1.85
N ILE A 122 1.09 -4.48 -0.71
CA ILE A 122 0.72 -5.02 0.60
C ILE A 122 -0.71 -4.62 0.96
N GLY A 123 -1.06 -3.34 0.82
CA GLY A 123 -2.41 -2.84 1.09
C GLY A 123 -3.47 -3.56 0.26
N LEU A 124 -3.20 -3.74 -1.04
CA LEU A 124 -4.02 -4.56 -1.95
C LEU A 124 -4.24 -5.97 -1.41
N SER A 125 -3.15 -6.64 -1.01
CA SER A 125 -3.20 -8.00 -0.47
C SER A 125 -4.08 -8.07 0.78
N CYS A 126 -3.91 -7.13 1.71
CA CYS A 126 -4.73 -7.03 2.92
C CYS A 126 -6.20 -6.76 2.61
N GLY A 127 -6.50 -5.79 1.74
CA GLY A 127 -7.88 -5.43 1.37
C GLY A 127 -8.63 -6.53 0.63
N LEU A 128 -7.94 -7.29 -0.23
CA LEU A 128 -8.50 -8.47 -0.91
C LEU A 128 -8.72 -9.65 0.05
N GLY A 129 -8.16 -9.60 1.26
CA GLY A 129 -8.27 -10.67 2.26
C GLY A 129 -7.10 -11.65 2.27
N PHE A 130 -6.10 -11.46 1.39
CA PHE A 130 -4.85 -12.20 1.37
C PHE A 130 -3.83 -11.60 2.37
N TRP A 131 -4.25 -11.38 3.60
CA TRP A 131 -3.45 -10.69 4.62
C TRP A 131 -2.15 -11.44 4.96
N GLN A 132 -2.13 -12.77 4.83
CA GLN A 132 -0.92 -13.59 4.98
C GLN A 132 0.15 -13.21 3.93
N ILE A 133 -0.26 -12.96 2.69
CA ILE A 133 0.62 -12.48 1.62
C ILE A 133 1.18 -11.11 2.00
N GLY A 134 0.32 -10.22 2.51
CA GLY A 134 0.73 -8.89 3.00
C GLY A 134 1.75 -8.95 4.14
N LEU A 135 1.57 -9.85 5.11
CA LEU A 135 2.52 -10.04 6.22
C LEU A 135 3.87 -10.60 5.73
N ILE A 136 3.84 -11.63 4.89
CA ILE A 136 5.06 -12.24 4.31
C ILE A 136 5.83 -11.19 3.49
N ALA A 137 5.12 -10.45 2.63
CA ALA A 137 5.70 -9.37 1.84
C ALA A 137 6.33 -8.29 2.73
N THR A 138 5.64 -7.89 3.81
CA THR A 138 6.17 -6.92 4.78
C THR A 138 7.46 -7.43 5.43
N GLY A 139 7.50 -8.70 5.81
CA GLY A 139 8.71 -9.36 6.33
C GLY A 139 9.88 -9.29 5.33
N PHE A 140 9.63 -9.58 4.05
CA PHE A 140 10.65 -9.44 3.00
C PHE A 140 11.09 -7.99 2.81
N ALA A 141 10.16 -7.02 2.79
CA ALA A 141 10.50 -5.61 2.67
C ALA A 141 11.44 -5.15 3.79
N LEU A 142 11.10 -5.46 5.04
CA LEU A 142 11.94 -5.14 6.19
C LEU A 142 13.29 -5.85 6.12
N SER A 143 13.32 -7.11 5.70
CA SER A 143 14.57 -7.88 5.55
C SER A 143 15.51 -7.23 4.53
N VAL A 144 14.99 -6.80 3.38
CA VAL A 144 15.77 -6.11 2.34
C VAL A 144 16.27 -4.76 2.86
N LEU A 145 15.39 -3.94 3.45
CA LEU A 145 15.75 -2.62 3.99
C LEU A 145 16.80 -2.70 5.11
N TRP A 146 16.71 -3.74 5.95
CA TRP A 146 17.65 -3.98 7.02
C TRP A 146 18.99 -4.50 6.50
N LEU A 147 18.99 -5.52 5.63
CA LEU A 147 20.20 -6.16 5.10
C LEU A 147 21.04 -5.20 4.26
N VAL A 148 20.42 -4.43 3.35
CA VAL A 148 21.14 -3.50 2.47
C VAL A 148 21.91 -2.47 3.30
N ASN A 149 21.31 -1.95 4.37
CA ASN A 149 21.96 -0.97 5.22
C ASN A 149 23.04 -1.57 6.13
N LEU A 150 22.87 -2.82 6.56
CA LEU A 150 23.95 -3.51 7.25
C LEU A 150 25.20 -3.63 6.37
N LEU A 151 25.00 -3.85 5.07
CA LEU A 151 26.08 -3.90 4.08
C LEU A 151 26.68 -2.50 3.83
N GLU A 152 25.84 -1.47 3.68
CA GLU A 152 26.32 -0.08 3.50
C GLU A 152 27.20 0.39 4.66
N ASN A 153 26.83 0.08 5.90
CA ASN A 153 27.63 0.44 7.09
C ASN A 153 28.98 -0.30 7.19
N ARG A 154 29.16 -1.41 6.46
CA ARG A 154 30.41 -2.18 6.46
C ARG A 154 31.37 -1.78 5.34
N ILE A 155 30.91 -1.04 4.34
CA ILE A 155 31.76 -0.52 3.28
C ILE A 155 32.31 0.82 3.76
N PRO A 156 33.63 0.96 4.03
CA PRO A 156 34.21 2.25 4.35
C PRO A 156 33.92 3.20 3.18
N SER A 157 33.23 4.30 3.46
CA SER A 157 33.01 5.35 2.48
C SER A 157 34.37 5.76 1.93
N ARG A 158 34.62 5.49 0.65
CA ARG A 158 35.78 6.03 -0.04
C ARG A 158 35.61 7.54 0.01
N THR A 159 36.37 8.20 0.87
CA THR A 159 36.47 9.65 0.95
C THR A 159 36.77 10.12 -0.47
N ASP A 160 35.78 10.75 -1.11
CA ASP A 160 36.00 11.46 -2.36
C ASP A 160 36.67 12.77 -1.95
N ASP A 161 37.99 12.72 -1.79
CA ASP A 161 38.83 13.90 -1.87
C ASP A 161 38.69 14.46 -3.29
N ARG A 162 37.85 15.49 -3.47
CA ARG A 162 37.88 16.46 -4.58
C ARG A 162 37.06 17.69 -4.29
#